data_AF-A0ABD0Z1S5-F1
#
_entry.id   AF-A0ABD0Z1S5-F1
#
_cell.length_a   1.000
_cell.length_b   1.000
_cell.length_c   1.000
_cell.angle_alpha   90.00
_cell.angle_beta   90.00
_cell.angle_gamma   90.00
#
_symmetry.space_group_name_H-M   'P 1'
#
loop_
_entity.id
_entity.type
_entity.pdbx_description
1 polymer ?
#
loop_
_entity_poly.entity_id
_entity_poly.type
_entity_poly.pdbx_seq_one_letter_code
_entity_poly.pdbx_strand_id
1 'polypeptide(L)'
;MVAHVNKSFSLGLIVVLGLFVVSSYARFSMMVTKDEIHAICTKKGVNSSLCFEILKPTPEILALDFSGLIKFLINYESRNVSDTLNQLKLFAENTTSTDYRSTYRECVQLYEMAVDDFDTSLKALAAKDYDGLNLGIGASLTEMDTCEDDLLTINPLPHFFIKRGTLIKNLCSINLVILECFLREKKILS
;
A
#
# COMPACT_ATOMS: atom_id res chain seq x y z
N MET A 1 -59.69 24.24 12.27
CA MET A 1 -59.21 23.29 13.30
C MET A 1 -57.75 23.63 13.55
N VAL A 2 -57.44 24.38 14.60
CA VAL A 2 -56.07 24.83 14.88
C VAL A 2 -55.34 23.68 15.55
N ALA A 3 -54.42 23.04 14.82
CA ALA A 3 -53.57 21.99 15.35
C ALA A 3 -52.58 22.60 16.34
N HIS A 4 -52.87 22.45 17.63
CA HIS A 4 -51.99 22.91 18.69
C HIS A 4 -50.84 21.91 18.86
N VAL A 5 -49.76 22.11 18.11
CA VAL A 5 -48.54 21.30 18.26
C VAL A 5 -47.89 21.68 19.60
N ASN A 6 -47.88 20.73 20.54
CA ASN A 6 -47.29 20.94 21.86
C ASN A 6 -45.78 21.18 21.71
N LYS A 7 -45.30 22.35 22.13
CA LYS A 7 -43.89 22.78 22.01
C LYS A 7 -42.91 21.81 22.67
N SER A 8 -43.35 21.10 23.71
CA SER A 8 -42.60 20.02 24.38
C SER A 8 -42.40 18.79 23.49
N PHE A 9 -43.42 18.40 22.72
CA PHE A 9 -43.36 17.27 21.79
C PHE A 9 -42.40 17.55 20.61
N SER A 10 -42.42 18.79 20.10
CA SER A 10 -41.51 19.23 19.03
C SER A 10 -40.05 19.27 19.49
N LEU A 11 -39.77 19.68 20.73
CA LEU A 11 -38.41 19.72 21.26
C LEU A 11 -37.85 18.31 21.47
N GLY A 12 -38.67 17.39 21.98
CA GLY A 12 -38.28 15.98 22.17
C GLY A 12 -37.92 15.31 20.85
N LEU A 13 -38.68 15.55 19.77
CA LEU A 13 -38.40 14.98 18.45
C LEU A 13 -37.07 15.49 17.86
N ILE A 14 -36.76 16.78 18.04
CA ILE A 14 -35.51 17.38 17.56
C ILE A 14 -34.29 16.83 18.34
N VAL A 15 -34.42 16.63 19.65
CA VAL A 15 -33.35 16.04 20.47
C VAL A 15 -33.11 14.57 20.07
N VAL A 16 -34.17 13.80 19.86
CA VAL A 16 -34.07 12.41 19.40
C VAL A 16 -33.42 12.34 18.02
N LEU A 17 -33.88 13.15 17.05
CA LEU A 17 -33.29 13.22 15.71
C LEU A 17 -31.82 13.69 15.75
N GLY A 18 -31.47 14.65 16.62
CA GLY A 18 -30.09 15.09 16.83
C GLY A 18 -29.17 13.99 17.37
N LEU A 19 -29.65 13.15 18.29
CA LEU A 19 -28.89 12.03 18.84
C LEU A 19 -28.66 10.90 17.80
N PHE A 20 -29.62 10.69 16.90
CA PHE A 20 -29.46 9.75 15.78
C PHE A 20 -28.50 10.28 14.71
N VAL A 21 -28.54 11.58 14.41
CA VAL A 21 -27.64 12.18 13.41
C VAL A 21 -26.20 12.24 13.93
N VAL A 22 -25.96 12.54 15.22
CA VAL A 22 -24.60 12.61 15.78
C VAL A 22 -23.96 11.22 15.95
N SER A 23 -24.74 10.17 16.25
CA SER A 23 -24.23 8.80 16.38
C SER A 23 -23.65 8.24 15.07
N SER A 24 -24.13 8.70 13.90
CA SER A 24 -23.62 8.23 12.61
C SER A 24 -22.32 8.90 12.14
N TYR A 25 -21.82 9.94 12.84
CA TYR A 25 -20.57 10.63 12.46
C TYR A 25 -19.34 10.21 13.25
N ALA A 26 -19.48 9.35 14.27
CA ALA A 26 -18.32 8.66 14.83
C ALA A 26 -17.81 7.66 13.78
N ARG A 27 -16.95 8.13 12.87
CA ARG A 27 -16.17 7.27 11.99
C ARG A 27 -15.29 6.39 12.88
N PHE A 28 -15.79 5.22 13.27
CA PHE A 28 -14.95 4.17 13.81
C PHE A 28 -14.00 3.74 12.69
N SER A 29 -12.79 4.31 12.63
CA SER A 29 -11.70 3.64 11.95
C SER A 29 -11.41 2.40 12.79
N MET A 30 -11.98 1.27 12.40
CA MET A 30 -11.69 0.01 13.06
C MET A 30 -10.21 -0.28 12.78
N MET A 31 -9.42 -0.22 13.86
CA MET A 31 -8.01 -0.60 13.83
C MET A 31 -7.89 -2.07 13.40
N VAL A 32 -6.78 -2.40 12.76
CA VAL A 32 -6.53 -3.77 12.31
C VAL A 32 -6.35 -4.71 13.50
N THR A 33 -6.89 -5.92 13.35
CA THR A 33 -6.81 -6.99 14.34
C THR A 33 -5.76 -8.02 13.98
N LYS A 34 -5.39 -8.86 14.95
CA LYS A 34 -4.47 -9.99 14.72
C LYS A 34 -5.02 -10.99 13.70
N ASP A 35 -6.33 -11.21 13.73
CA ASP A 35 -7.01 -12.14 12.82
C ASP A 35 -7.03 -11.58 11.39
N GLU A 36 -7.22 -10.26 11.21
CA GLU A 36 -7.12 -9.62 9.90
C GLU A 36 -5.68 -9.66 9.36
N ILE A 37 -4.66 -9.43 10.20
CA ILE A 37 -3.25 -9.61 9.80
C ILE A 37 -2.99 -11.06 9.37
N HIS A 38 -3.50 -12.04 10.12
CA HIS A 38 -3.38 -13.45 9.75
C HIS A 38 -4.07 -13.73 8.40
N ALA A 39 -5.27 -13.18 8.17
CA ALA A 39 -5.99 -13.33 6.91
C ALA A 39 -5.24 -12.71 5.72
N ILE A 40 -4.61 -11.54 5.92
CA ILE A 40 -3.73 -10.91 4.91
C ILE A 40 -2.55 -11.83 4.60
N CYS A 41 -1.79 -12.24 5.62
CA CYS A 41 -0.53 -12.98 5.45
C CYS A 41 -0.71 -14.45 5.02
N THR A 42 -1.93 -14.97 5.03
CA THR A 42 -2.26 -16.33 4.53
C THR A 42 -2.98 -16.30 3.19
N LYS A 43 -3.23 -15.12 2.61
CA LYS A 43 -3.83 -14.98 1.29
C LYS A 43 -2.90 -15.58 0.22
N LYS A 44 -3.50 -16.27 -0.76
CA LYS A 44 -2.77 -16.78 -1.93
C LYS A 44 -2.05 -15.64 -2.66
N GLY A 45 -0.78 -15.86 -3.01
CA GLY A 45 0.05 -14.87 -3.70
C GLY A 45 0.87 -13.97 -2.77
N VAL A 46 0.66 -14.05 -1.45
CA VAL A 46 1.47 -13.33 -0.46
C VAL A 46 2.61 -14.21 0.05
N ASN A 47 3.81 -13.64 0.13
CA ASN A 47 4.90 -14.27 0.87
C ASN A 47 4.58 -14.22 2.37
N SER A 48 4.06 -15.34 2.89
CA SER A 48 3.55 -15.42 4.27
C SER A 48 4.60 -15.11 5.32
N SER A 49 5.82 -15.64 5.15
CA SER A 49 6.92 -15.42 6.11
C SER A 49 7.30 -13.95 6.19
N LEU A 50 7.50 -13.30 5.03
CA LEU A 50 7.82 -11.88 4.97
C LEU A 50 6.67 -11.04 5.52
N CYS A 51 5.43 -11.39 5.18
CA CYS A 51 4.25 -10.66 5.65
C CYS A 51 4.16 -10.67 7.19
N PHE A 52 4.36 -11.82 7.84
CA PHE A 52 4.36 -11.89 9.31
C PHE A 52 5.56 -11.20 9.95
N GLU A 53 6.70 -11.13 9.25
CA GLU A 53 7.87 -10.37 9.70
C GLU A 53 7.58 -8.86 9.71
N ILE A 54 7.05 -8.35 8.60
CA ILE A 54 6.79 -6.91 8.39
C ILE A 54 5.56 -6.43 9.18
N LEU A 55 4.47 -7.20 9.14
CA LEU A 55 3.19 -6.89 9.80
C LEU A 55 3.07 -7.58 11.15
N LYS A 56 4.21 -7.82 11.82
CA LYS A 56 4.20 -8.39 13.17
C LYS A 56 3.23 -7.60 14.05
N PRO A 57 2.24 -8.23 14.72
CA PRO A 57 1.17 -7.54 15.43
C PRO A 57 1.66 -6.92 16.75
N THR A 58 2.47 -5.87 16.62
CA THR A 58 2.92 -4.99 17.70
C THR A 58 1.82 -3.95 18.01
N PRO A 59 1.88 -3.28 19.17
CA PRO A 59 0.95 -2.20 19.48
C PRO A 59 0.92 -1.08 18.43
N GLU A 60 2.04 -0.80 17.77
CA GLU A 60 2.12 0.19 16.70
C GLU A 60 1.33 -0.23 15.46
N ILE A 61 1.53 -1.46 14.98
CA ILE A 61 0.80 -1.99 13.82
C ILE A 61 -0.69 -2.13 14.11
N LEU A 62 -1.05 -2.64 15.30
CA LEU A 62 -2.44 -2.82 15.70
C LEU A 62 -3.17 -1.50 16.02
N ALA A 63 -2.46 -0.37 16.06
CA ALA A 63 -3.08 0.95 16.19
C ALA A 63 -3.46 1.57 14.84
N LEU A 64 -3.04 0.96 13.71
CA LEU A 64 -3.34 1.42 12.36
C LEU A 64 -4.70 0.89 11.91
N ASP A 65 -5.41 1.65 11.09
CA ASP A 65 -6.46 1.09 10.21
C ASP A 65 -5.82 0.57 8.91
N PHE A 66 -6.62 -0.01 8.01
CA PHE A 66 -6.10 -0.55 6.74
C PHE A 66 -5.44 0.50 5.86
N SER A 67 -5.91 1.76 5.88
CA SER A 67 -5.27 2.84 5.15
C SER A 67 -3.92 3.20 5.77
N GLY A 68 -3.84 3.25 7.10
CA GLY A 68 -2.60 3.40 7.84
C GLY A 68 -1.61 2.27 7.57
N LEU A 69 -2.11 1.04 7.43
CA LEU A 69 -1.28 -0.14 7.12
C LEU A 69 -0.68 -0.09 5.72
N ILE A 70 -1.47 0.25 4.69
CA ILE A 70 -0.96 0.47 3.33
C ILE A 70 0.06 1.62 3.33
N LYS A 71 -0.25 2.73 4.00
CA LYS A 71 0.70 3.86 4.10
C LYS A 71 2.02 3.44 4.76
N PHE A 72 1.97 2.62 5.81
CA PHE A 72 3.16 2.09 6.46
C PHE A 72 4.01 1.26 5.47
N LEU A 73 3.38 0.35 4.73
CA LEU A 73 4.03 -0.49 3.74
C LEU A 73 4.64 0.33 2.59
N ILE A 74 3.89 1.27 2.00
CA ILE A 74 4.40 2.13 0.90
C ILE A 74 5.62 2.94 1.36
N ASN A 75 5.61 3.46 2.59
CA ASN A 75 6.80 4.17 3.11
C ASN A 75 8.00 3.24 3.29
N TYR A 76 7.76 1.98 3.67
CA TYR A 76 8.81 0.97 3.78
C TYR A 76 9.37 0.60 2.39
N GLU A 77 8.50 0.41 1.40
CA GLU A 77 8.85 0.15 0.00
C GLU A 77 9.64 1.31 -0.60
N SER A 78 9.16 2.55 -0.44
CA SER A 78 9.79 3.77 -0.97
C SER A 78 11.24 3.92 -0.50
N ARG A 79 11.53 3.57 0.77
CA ARG A 79 12.90 3.54 1.29
C ARG A 79 13.75 2.47 0.59
N ASN A 80 13.21 1.26 0.42
CA ASN A 80 13.93 0.17 -0.24
C ASN A 80 14.16 0.45 -1.74
N VAL A 81 13.20 1.05 -2.44
CA VAL A 81 13.36 1.53 -3.82
C VAL A 81 14.45 2.59 -3.87
N SER A 82 14.38 3.62 -3.03
CA SER A 82 15.37 4.71 -3.02
C SER A 82 16.80 4.20 -2.74
N ASP A 83 16.96 3.32 -1.75
CA ASP A 83 18.24 2.72 -1.42
C ASP A 83 18.79 1.89 -2.60
N THR A 84 17.93 1.11 -3.25
CA THR A 84 18.32 0.24 -4.37
C THR A 84 18.63 1.06 -5.62
N LEU A 85 17.85 2.10 -5.89
CA LEU A 85 18.08 3.07 -6.96
C LEU A 85 19.47 3.72 -6.85
N ASN A 86 19.85 4.16 -5.65
CA ASN A 86 21.17 4.72 -5.42
C ASN A 86 22.30 3.72 -5.73
N GLN A 87 22.11 2.45 -5.37
CA GLN A 87 23.08 1.40 -5.71
C GLN A 87 23.11 1.12 -7.23
N LEU A 88 21.96 1.05 -7.89
CA LEU A 88 21.88 0.87 -9.34
C LEU A 88 22.59 2.00 -10.10
N LYS A 89 22.43 3.25 -9.66
CA LYS A 89 23.14 4.42 -10.21
C LYS A 89 24.66 4.26 -10.12
N LEU A 90 25.17 3.85 -8.95
CA LEU A 90 26.60 3.59 -8.77
C LEU A 90 27.11 2.49 -9.72
N PHE A 91 26.35 1.41 -9.92
CA PHE A 91 26.73 0.34 -10.85
C PHE A 91 26.66 0.79 -12.31
N ALA A 92 25.64 1.56 -12.69
CA ALA A 92 25.51 2.16 -14.01
C ALA A 92 26.66 3.13 -14.34
N GLU A 93 27.27 3.78 -13.34
CA GLU A 93 28.41 4.67 -13.54
C GLU A 93 29.75 3.92 -13.63
N ASN A 94 29.93 2.88 -12.80
CA ASN A 94 31.23 2.24 -12.62
C ASN A 94 31.44 0.95 -13.45
N THR A 95 30.40 0.38 -14.04
CA THR A 95 30.50 -0.88 -14.81
C THR A 95 31.23 -0.70 -16.14
N THR A 96 32.30 -1.44 -16.38
CA THR A 96 33.10 -1.31 -17.62
C THR A 96 32.40 -1.89 -18.87
N SER A 97 31.64 -2.97 -18.70
CA SER A 97 30.85 -3.58 -19.77
C SER A 97 29.73 -2.63 -20.22
N THR A 98 29.69 -2.30 -21.51
CA THR A 98 28.67 -1.42 -22.10
C THR A 98 27.27 -2.02 -21.99
N ASP A 99 27.14 -3.33 -22.16
CA ASP A 99 25.85 -4.02 -22.15
C ASP A 99 25.28 -4.03 -20.73
N TYR A 100 26.09 -4.44 -19.74
CA TYR A 100 25.68 -4.44 -18.34
C TYR A 100 25.39 -3.03 -17.83
N ARG A 101 26.15 -2.03 -18.30
CA ARG A 101 25.87 -0.63 -18.02
C ARG A 101 24.50 -0.22 -18.55
N SER A 102 24.11 -0.67 -19.74
CA SER A 102 22.79 -0.40 -20.31
C SER A 102 21.69 -1.04 -19.45
N THR A 103 21.86 -2.31 -19.06
CA THR A 103 20.94 -3.01 -18.16
C THR A 103 20.76 -2.28 -16.83
N TYR A 104 21.85 -1.84 -16.19
CA TYR A 104 21.73 -1.07 -14.94
C TYR A 104 21.03 0.27 -15.14
N ARG A 105 21.22 0.94 -16.28
CA ARG A 105 20.53 2.20 -16.60
C ARG A 105 19.03 2.01 -16.84
N GLU A 106 18.63 0.91 -17.46
CA GLU A 106 17.23 0.56 -17.62
C GLU A 106 16.57 0.35 -16.25
N CYS A 107 17.21 -0.46 -15.40
CA CYS A 107 16.79 -0.61 -14.01
C CYS A 107 16.75 0.70 -13.23
N VAL A 108 17.67 1.65 -13.46
CA VAL A 108 17.60 2.99 -12.85
C VAL A 108 16.30 3.70 -13.25
N GLN A 109 15.92 3.67 -14.54
CA GLN A 109 14.68 4.31 -15.00
C GLN A 109 13.45 3.64 -14.38
N LEU A 110 13.41 2.31 -14.34
CA LEU A 110 12.32 1.55 -13.73
C LEU A 110 12.17 1.87 -12.23
N TYR A 111 13.29 1.99 -11.49
CA TYR A 111 13.24 2.37 -10.09
C TYR A 111 12.89 3.86 -9.87
N GLU A 112 13.22 4.76 -10.81
CA GLU A 112 12.76 6.15 -10.76
C GLU A 112 11.24 6.25 -10.96
N MET A 113 10.68 5.49 -11.91
CA MET A 113 9.23 5.39 -12.08
C MET A 113 8.55 4.82 -10.84
N ALA A 114 9.13 3.78 -10.21
CA ALA A 114 8.60 3.22 -8.97
C ALA A 114 8.56 4.24 -7.81
N VAL A 115 9.51 5.18 -7.74
CA VAL A 115 9.45 6.29 -6.76
C VAL A 115 8.23 7.16 -7.02
N ASP A 116 8.03 7.58 -8.28
CA ASP A 116 6.91 8.44 -8.67
C ASP A 116 5.55 7.74 -8.46
N ASP A 117 5.49 6.44 -8.72
CA ASP A 117 4.30 5.61 -8.51
C ASP A 117 3.96 5.44 -7.04
N PHE A 118 4.94 5.27 -6.16
CA PHE A 118 4.68 5.22 -4.72
C PHE A 118 4.25 6.58 -4.17
N ASP A 119 4.83 7.67 -4.65
CA ASP A 119 4.38 9.03 -4.31
C ASP A 119 2.93 9.28 -4.77
N THR A 120 2.60 8.81 -5.98
CA THR A 120 1.23 8.88 -6.53
C THR A 120 0.27 8.00 -5.74
N SER A 121 0.70 6.80 -5.36
CA SER A 121 -0.06 5.86 -4.53
C SER A 121 -0.41 6.46 -3.16
N LEU A 122 0.51 7.17 -2.52
CA LEU A 122 0.24 7.88 -1.26
C LEU A 122 -0.81 8.98 -1.42
N LYS A 123 -0.76 9.73 -2.53
CA LYS A 123 -1.78 10.77 -2.85
C LYS A 123 -3.14 10.13 -3.12
N ALA A 124 -3.17 9.05 -3.89
CA ALA A 124 -4.38 8.31 -4.21
C ALA A 124 -5.02 7.71 -2.95
N LEU A 125 -4.22 7.11 -2.06
CA LEU A 125 -4.66 6.59 -0.77
C LEU A 125 -5.30 7.70 0.09
N ALA A 126 -4.66 8.87 0.17
CA ALA A 126 -5.19 10.02 0.92
C ALA A 126 -6.52 10.54 0.33
N ALA A 127 -6.66 10.48 -1.00
CA ALA A 127 -7.89 10.83 -1.71
C ALA A 127 -8.96 9.73 -1.69
N LYS A 128 -8.65 8.54 -1.15
CA LYS A 128 -9.46 7.31 -1.27
C LYS A 128 -9.72 6.90 -2.72
N ASP A 129 -8.83 7.29 -3.61
CA ASP A 129 -8.78 6.83 -4.99
C ASP A 129 -8.11 5.46 -5.01
N TYR A 130 -8.92 4.43 -4.77
CA TYR A 130 -8.45 3.05 -4.74
C TYR A 130 -8.08 2.51 -6.12
N ASP A 131 -8.55 3.14 -7.20
CA ASP A 131 -8.17 2.78 -8.57
C ASP A 131 -6.77 3.32 -8.90
N GLY A 132 -6.51 4.59 -8.57
CA GLY A 132 -5.18 5.17 -8.66
C GLY A 132 -4.16 4.46 -7.77
N LEU A 133 -4.56 4.09 -6.55
CA LEU A 133 -3.70 3.31 -5.63
C LEU A 133 -3.35 1.92 -6.19
N ASN A 134 -4.35 1.20 -6.74
CA ASN A 134 -4.12 -0.10 -7.37
C ASN A 134 -3.18 0.00 -8.57
N LEU A 135 -3.38 1.03 -9.39
CA LEU A 135 -2.57 1.28 -10.58
C LEU A 135 -1.11 1.57 -10.21
N GLY A 136 -0.86 2.47 -9.25
CA GLY A 136 0.51 2.80 -8.84
C GLY A 136 1.25 1.61 -8.23
N ILE A 137 0.64 0.89 -7.28
CA ILE A 137 1.27 -0.31 -6.69
C ILE A 137 1.51 -1.40 -7.75
N GLY A 138 0.56 -1.60 -8.66
CA GLY A 138 0.67 -2.60 -9.74
C GLY A 138 1.73 -2.25 -10.77
N ALA A 139 1.88 -0.97 -11.10
CA ALA A 139 2.93 -0.46 -11.98
C ALA A 139 4.32 -0.67 -11.34
N SER A 140 4.51 -0.28 -10.08
CA SER A 140 5.76 -0.54 -9.36
C SER A 140 6.12 -2.03 -9.28
N LEU A 141 5.14 -2.92 -9.11
CA LEU A 141 5.38 -4.37 -9.16
C LEU A 141 5.94 -4.80 -10.53
N THR A 142 5.33 -4.31 -11.62
CA THR A 142 5.71 -4.63 -13.00
C THR A 142 7.10 -4.09 -13.34
N GLU A 143 7.46 -2.91 -12.82
CA GLU A 143 8.77 -2.31 -13.00
C GLU A 143 9.87 -3.14 -12.31
N MET A 144 9.58 -3.64 -11.10
CA MET A 144 10.50 -4.55 -10.41
C MET A 144 10.65 -5.87 -11.16
N ASP A 145 9.57 -6.45 -11.69
CA ASP A 145 9.63 -7.65 -12.55
C ASP A 145 10.52 -7.42 -13.77
N THR A 146 10.29 -6.30 -14.47
CA THR A 146 11.05 -5.95 -15.68
C THR A 146 12.54 -5.78 -15.39
N CYS A 147 12.89 -5.06 -14.32
CA CYS A 147 14.29 -4.89 -13.95
C CYS A 147 14.93 -6.22 -13.50
N GLU A 148 14.20 -7.07 -12.77
CA GLU A 148 14.73 -8.40 -12.41
C GLU A 148 15.03 -9.25 -13.64
N ASP A 149 14.11 -9.31 -14.62
CA ASP A 149 14.30 -10.04 -15.88
C ASP A 149 15.54 -9.54 -16.64
N ASP A 150 15.72 -8.23 -16.70
CA ASP A 150 16.90 -7.59 -17.30
C ASP A 150 18.19 -7.98 -16.55
N LEU A 151 18.17 -7.98 -15.22
CA LEU A 151 19.33 -8.34 -14.39
C LEU A 151 19.72 -9.82 -14.50
N LEU A 152 18.78 -10.72 -14.87
CA LEU A 152 19.09 -12.13 -15.12
C LEU A 152 20.04 -12.34 -16.31
N THR A 153 20.20 -11.33 -17.17
CA THR A 153 21.13 -11.36 -18.31
C THR A 153 22.60 -11.09 -17.93
N ILE A 154 22.86 -10.57 -16.72
CA ILE A 154 24.21 -10.21 -16.24
C ILE A 154 24.91 -11.42 -15.61
N ASN A 155 26.20 -11.61 -15.91
CA ASN A 155 27.06 -12.63 -15.30
C ASN A 155 28.31 -12.00 -14.65
N PRO A 156 28.59 -12.23 -13.35
CA PRO A 156 27.79 -13.02 -12.40
C PRO A 156 26.45 -12.36 -12.07
N LEU A 157 25.45 -13.20 -11.73
CA LEU A 157 24.11 -12.73 -11.38
C LEU A 157 24.18 -11.74 -10.20
N PRO A 158 23.63 -10.53 -10.32
CA PRO A 158 23.70 -9.55 -9.25
C PRO A 158 22.62 -9.81 -8.19
N HIS A 159 22.83 -10.86 -7.39
CA HIS A 159 21.90 -11.35 -6.37
C HIS A 159 21.39 -10.28 -5.39
N PHE A 160 22.19 -9.25 -5.12
CA PHE A 160 21.76 -8.13 -4.27
C PHE A 160 20.53 -7.44 -4.83
N PHE A 161 20.53 -7.10 -6.13
CA PHE A 161 19.42 -6.39 -6.78
C PHE A 161 18.20 -7.31 -6.94
N ILE A 162 18.40 -8.58 -7.31
CA ILE A 162 17.32 -9.57 -7.37
C ILE A 162 16.62 -9.69 -6.01
N LYS A 163 17.38 -9.79 -4.91
CA LYS A 163 16.78 -9.89 -3.58
C LYS A 163 15.98 -8.63 -3.20
N ARG A 164 16.46 -7.44 -3.59
CA ARG A 164 15.80 -6.16 -3.30
C ARG A 164 14.51 -6.00 -4.12
N GLY A 165 14.54 -6.28 -5.42
CA GLY A 165 13.35 -6.29 -6.27
C GLY A 165 12.28 -7.24 -5.74
N THR A 166 12.68 -8.44 -5.34
CA THR A 166 11.76 -9.46 -4.85
C THR A 166 11.14 -9.06 -3.52
N LEU A 167 11.89 -8.40 -2.65
CA LEU A 167 11.34 -7.81 -1.42
C LEU A 167 10.24 -6.79 -1.74
N ILE A 168 10.51 -5.85 -2.66
CA ILE A 168 9.56 -4.79 -3.06
C ILE A 168 8.31 -5.42 -3.68
N LYS A 169 8.45 -6.36 -4.63
CA LYS A 169 7.32 -7.08 -5.25
C LYS A 169 6.41 -7.78 -4.24
N ASN A 170 7.01 -8.43 -3.23
CA ASN A 170 6.24 -9.12 -2.19
C ASN A 170 5.47 -8.12 -1.31
N LEU A 171 6.03 -6.93 -1.05
CA LEU A 171 5.34 -5.85 -0.34
C LEU A 171 4.21 -5.27 -1.18
N CYS A 172 4.41 -5.07 -2.49
CA CYS A 172 3.35 -4.64 -3.41
C CYS A 172 2.18 -5.63 -3.37
N SER A 173 2.49 -6.94 -3.37
CA SER A 173 1.49 -8.00 -3.27
C SER A 173 0.69 -7.94 -1.96
N ILE A 174 1.33 -7.63 -0.84
CA ILE A 174 0.65 -7.43 0.46
C ILE A 174 -0.28 -6.22 0.38
N ASN A 175 0.18 -5.08 -0.17
CA ASN A 175 -0.65 -3.88 -0.32
C ASN A 175 -1.88 -4.15 -1.19
N LEU A 176 -1.72 -4.84 -2.31
CA LEU A 176 -2.82 -5.17 -3.21
C LEU A 176 -3.87 -6.07 -2.51
N VAL A 177 -3.43 -7.03 -1.69
CA VAL A 177 -4.36 -7.85 -0.89
C VAL A 177 -5.12 -7.00 0.13
N ILE A 178 -4.45 -6.07 0.82
CA ILE A 178 -5.12 -5.17 1.77
C ILE A 178 -6.14 -4.28 1.04
N LEU A 179 -5.74 -3.73 -0.11
CA LEU A 179 -6.58 -2.87 -0.93
C LEU A 179 -7.85 -3.58 -1.40
N GLU A 180 -7.71 -4.74 -2.04
CA GLU A 180 -8.83 -5.48 -2.62
C GLU A 180 -9.76 -6.02 -1.51
N CYS A 181 -9.21 -6.74 -0.54
CA CYS A 181 -10.03 -7.47 0.43
C CYS A 181 -10.57 -6.60 1.58
N PHE A 182 -9.97 -5.45 1.88
CA PHE A 182 -10.32 -4.70 3.10
C PHE A 182 -10.73 -3.25 2.85
N LEU A 183 -10.28 -2.64 1.75
CA LEU A 183 -10.67 -1.27 1.38
C LEU A 183 -11.75 -1.23 0.28
N ARG A 184 -11.62 -2.04 -0.76
CA ARG A 184 -12.58 -2.10 -1.88
C ARG A 184 -13.83 -2.92 -1.56
N GLU A 185 -13.68 -4.10 -0.95
CA GLU A 185 -14.83 -4.96 -0.58
C GLU A 185 -15.87 -4.24 0.31
N LYS A 186 -15.45 -3.25 1.12
CA LYS A 186 -16.37 -2.43 1.94
C LYS A 186 -17.34 -1.55 1.14
N LYS A 187 -17.11 -1.30 -0.16
CA LYS A 187 -18.05 -0.53 -1.02
C LYS A 187 -19.28 -1.33 -1.47
N ILE A 188 -19.29 -2.65 -1.37
CA ILE A 188 -20.42 -3.48 -1.86
C ILE A 188 -21.56 -3.58 -0.82
N LEU A 189 -21.33 -3.12 0.41
CA LEU A 189 -22.29 -3.22 1.53
C LEU A 189 -22.85 -1.87 2.03
N SER A 190 -22.73 -0.79 1.25
CA SER A 190 -23.36 0.53 1.52
C SER A 190 -24.33 0.91 0.41
#